data_AF-A0A1Y1QJD7-F1
#
_entry.id   AF-A0A1Y1QJD7-F1
#
_cell.length_a   1.000
_cell.length_b   1.000
_cell.length_c   1.000
_cell.angle_alpha   90.00
_cell.angle_beta   90.00
_cell.angle_gamma   90.00
#
_symmetry.space_group_name_H-M   'P 1'
#
loop_
_entity.id
_entity.type
_entity.pdbx_description
1 polymer ?
#
loop_
_entity_poly.entity_id
_entity_poly.type
_entity_poly.pdbx_seq_one_letter_code
_entity_poly.pdbx_strand_id
1 'polypeptide(L)'
;MKLQPILITLLVALVLVTGTFWFLKTYEYKAVDEYVGLRGEANSNPLFAARLFLQRMGIPAERKDSLQTLPPLNTVLLLDTPDDSLSRQKTDTILAWVERGGHLITHSASLPLGEYVIPENEEWLAIQRGKGFITLVADLARIENPAIGDETRANAKFLWQLVHKHRAVPAGVWLIHQDAMPPLWQLIWKHAWALVLTLALLLPLTLLALSPRFGPLIPQSAPERRRILEHIHASGLFMWQRQRKHGDTQYHDFIAAAEQLTQSTRTQHDNTYPDA
;
A
#
# COMPACT_ATOMS: atom_id res chain seq x y z
N MET A 1 6.22 -60.92 -21.47
CA MET A 1 6.13 -59.71 -20.62
C MET A 1 6.57 -58.52 -21.47
N LYS A 2 5.78 -57.43 -21.52
CA LYS A 2 6.14 -56.25 -22.34
C LYS A 2 7.31 -55.54 -21.66
N LEU A 3 8.48 -55.45 -22.31
CA LEU A 3 9.71 -54.87 -21.74
C LEU A 3 9.68 -53.33 -21.62
N GLN A 4 8.83 -52.67 -22.39
CA GLN A 4 8.68 -51.22 -22.43
C GLN A 4 8.34 -50.56 -21.07
N PRO A 5 7.34 -51.02 -20.29
CA PRO A 5 7.06 -50.43 -18.98
C PRO A 5 8.23 -50.56 -18.00
N ILE A 6 8.98 -51.66 -18.03
CA ILE A 6 10.13 -51.88 -17.14
C ILE A 6 11.24 -50.87 -17.45
N LEU A 7 11.52 -50.63 -18.74
CA LEU A 7 12.51 -49.65 -19.19
C LEU A 7 12.14 -48.22 -18.76
N ILE A 8 10.85 -47.86 -18.89
CA ILE A 8 10.35 -46.54 -18.47
C ILE A 8 10.49 -46.38 -16.95
N THR A 9 10.15 -47.42 -16.18
CA THR A 9 10.24 -47.38 -14.72
C THR A 9 11.69 -47.22 -14.25
N LEU A 10 12.63 -47.93 -14.89
CA LEU A 10 14.07 -47.82 -14.60
C LEU A 10 14.63 -46.43 -14.96
N LEU A 11 14.20 -45.86 -16.10
CA LEU A 11 14.63 -44.52 -16.50
C LEU A 11 14.12 -43.46 -15.53
N VAL A 12 12.85 -43.54 -15.10
CA VAL A 12 12.29 -42.64 -14.10
C VAL A 12 13.03 -42.78 -12.76
N ALA A 13 13.30 -44.01 -12.32
CA ALA A 13 14.06 -44.26 -11.09
C ALA A 13 15.47 -43.67 -11.18
N LEU A 14 16.15 -43.83 -12.32
CA LEU A 14 17.48 -43.27 -12.56
C LEU A 14 17.47 -41.74 -12.50
N VAL A 15 16.48 -41.10 -13.15
CA VAL A 15 16.32 -39.63 -13.13
C VAL A 15 16.09 -39.14 -11.69
N LEU A 16 15.22 -39.81 -10.93
CA LEU A 16 14.95 -39.45 -9.53
C LEU A 16 16.21 -39.59 -8.66
N VAL A 17 16.93 -40.71 -8.76
CA VAL A 17 18.15 -40.95 -7.98
C VAL A 17 19.22 -39.92 -8.33
N THR A 18 19.43 -39.65 -9.62
CA THR A 18 20.43 -38.69 -10.08
C THR A 18 20.08 -37.27 -9.65
N GLY A 19 18.79 -36.90 -9.76
CA GLY A 19 18.28 -35.59 -9.33
C GLY A 19 18.38 -35.39 -7.81
N THR A 20 18.01 -36.39 -7.01
CA THR A 20 18.16 -36.36 -5.56
C THR A 20 19.62 -36.26 -5.14
N PHE A 21 20.51 -37.05 -5.76
CA PHE A 21 21.94 -36.99 -5.48
C PHE A 21 22.52 -35.61 -5.80
N TRP A 22 22.19 -35.03 -6.96
CA TRP A 22 22.62 -33.69 -7.35
C TRP A 22 22.12 -32.61 -6.39
N PHE A 23 20.85 -32.69 -5.98
CA PHE A 23 20.25 -31.74 -5.04
C PHE A 23 20.94 -31.77 -3.67
N LEU A 24 21.13 -32.96 -3.09
CA LEU A 24 21.80 -33.11 -1.79
C LEU A 24 23.27 -32.68 -1.82
N LYS A 25 23.94 -32.81 -2.97
CA LYS A 25 25.32 -32.32 -3.18
C LYS A 25 25.40 -30.80 -3.34
N THR A 26 24.38 -30.18 -3.94
CA THR A 26 24.39 -28.75 -4.32
C THR A 26 23.82 -27.86 -3.22
N TYR A 27 22.81 -28.32 -2.50
CA TYR A 27 22.11 -27.53 -1.49
C TYR A 27 22.61 -27.86 -0.09
N GLU A 28 23.53 -27.04 0.40
CA GLU A 28 23.95 -27.06 1.80
C GLU A 28 23.07 -26.09 2.60
N TYR A 29 22.52 -26.54 3.74
CA TYR A 29 21.76 -25.68 4.64
C TYR A 29 22.70 -24.67 5.29
N LYS A 30 22.66 -23.41 4.83
CA LYS A 30 23.40 -22.32 5.48
C LYS A 30 22.45 -21.55 6.38
N ALA A 31 22.79 -21.49 7.66
CA ALA A 31 22.21 -20.52 8.56
C ALA A 31 22.66 -19.14 8.10
N VAL A 32 21.75 -18.38 7.49
CA VAL A 32 21.95 -16.97 7.18
C VAL A 32 21.25 -16.19 8.27
N ASP A 33 22.00 -15.41 9.03
CA ASP A 33 21.43 -14.49 10.00
C ASP A 33 20.76 -13.35 9.24
N GLU A 34 19.44 -13.45 9.08
CA GLU A 34 18.62 -12.40 8.47
C GLU A 34 18.07 -11.48 9.57
N TYR A 35 18.17 -10.17 9.36
CA TYR A 35 17.60 -9.19 10.27
C TYR A 35 16.06 -9.29 10.22
N VAL A 36 15.49 -9.95 11.22
CA VAL A 36 14.04 -10.18 11.34
C VAL A 36 13.23 -8.98 11.83
N GLY A 37 13.88 -7.82 11.99
CA GLY A 37 13.27 -6.61 12.53
C GLY A 37 13.00 -6.67 14.03
N LEU A 38 12.40 -5.59 14.55
CA LEU A 38 11.99 -5.48 15.95
C LEU A 38 10.79 -6.40 16.22
N ARG A 39 10.81 -7.12 17.35
CA ARG A 39 9.74 -8.07 17.74
C ARG A 39 9.15 -7.70 19.11
N GLY A 40 7.89 -8.06 19.31
CA GLY A 40 7.17 -7.82 20.57
C GLY A 40 6.99 -6.34 20.87
N GLU A 41 7.17 -5.94 22.13
CA GLU A 41 7.04 -4.54 22.57
C GLU A 41 8.04 -3.63 21.86
N ALA A 42 9.24 -4.11 21.50
CA ALA A 42 10.22 -3.31 20.78
C ALA A 42 9.72 -2.81 19.42
N ASN A 43 8.74 -3.49 18.80
CA ASN A 43 8.16 -3.04 17.54
C ASN A 43 7.17 -1.87 17.72
N SER A 44 6.44 -1.82 18.84
CA SER A 44 5.46 -0.75 19.13
C SER A 44 6.02 0.34 20.04
N ASN A 45 7.21 0.13 20.60
CA ASN A 45 7.87 1.01 21.55
C ASN A 45 9.26 1.40 21.08
N PRO A 46 9.40 2.54 20.37
CA PRO A 46 10.70 3.04 19.91
C PRO A 46 11.73 3.19 21.03
N LEU A 47 11.31 3.49 22.27
CA LEU A 47 12.20 3.64 23.44
C LEU A 47 12.30 2.38 24.31
N PHE A 48 11.92 1.21 23.79
CA PHE A 48 11.93 -0.05 24.56
C PHE A 48 13.33 -0.39 25.08
N ALA A 49 14.34 -0.29 24.23
CA ALA A 49 15.69 -0.64 24.60
C ALA A 49 16.32 0.39 25.56
N ALA A 50 16.04 1.68 25.38
CA ALA A 50 16.40 2.72 26.35
C ALA A 50 15.81 2.41 27.74
N ARG A 51 14.53 2.00 27.80
CA ARG A 51 13.88 1.58 29.03
C ARG A 51 14.58 0.37 29.65
N LEU A 52 14.85 -0.66 28.85
CA LEU A 52 15.52 -1.88 29.32
C LEU A 52 16.93 -1.60 29.83
N PHE A 53 17.67 -0.72 29.15
CA PHE A 53 18.99 -0.28 29.56
C PHE A 53 18.94 0.42 30.93
N LEU A 54 18.07 1.40 31.12
CA LEU A 54 17.92 2.10 32.40
C LEU A 54 17.53 1.14 33.54
N GLN A 55 16.58 0.24 33.28
CA GLN A 55 16.17 -0.79 34.23
C GLN A 55 17.33 -1.74 34.60
N ARG A 56 18.13 -2.17 33.62
CA ARG A 56 19.34 -2.99 33.81
C ARG A 56 20.41 -2.26 34.65
N MET A 57 20.49 -0.94 34.52
CA MET A 57 21.40 -0.10 35.30
C MET A 57 20.84 0.28 36.68
N GLY A 58 19.69 -0.27 37.09
CA GLY A 58 19.11 -0.05 38.41
C GLY A 58 18.25 1.21 38.54
N ILE A 59 17.90 1.88 37.44
CA ILE A 59 17.06 3.07 37.43
C ILE A 59 15.65 2.68 36.98
N PRO A 60 14.61 2.88 37.82
CA PRO A 60 13.23 2.62 37.43
C PRO A 60 12.86 3.47 36.21
N ALA A 61 12.57 2.83 35.08
CA ALA A 61 12.17 3.52 33.85
C ALA A 61 10.83 3.02 33.35
N GLU A 62 9.91 3.95 33.06
CA GLU A 62 8.56 3.67 32.58
C GLU A 62 8.28 4.43 31.30
N ARG A 63 7.63 3.77 30.34
CA ARG A 63 7.03 4.45 29.19
C ARG A 63 5.70 5.06 29.59
N LYS A 64 5.44 6.31 29.18
CA LYS A 64 4.10 6.90 29.18
C LYS A 64 3.73 7.30 27.75
N ASP A 65 2.55 6.91 27.29
CA ASP A 65 2.07 7.27 25.94
C ASP A 65 1.66 8.74 25.83
N SER A 66 1.29 9.35 26.96
CA SER A 66 0.95 10.78 27.01
C SER A 66 1.26 11.35 28.39
N LEU A 67 1.66 12.62 28.42
CA LEU A 67 1.91 13.35 29.66
C LEU A 67 0.59 13.88 30.24
N GLN A 68 -0.27 13.02 30.78
CA GLN A 68 -1.51 13.48 31.44
C GLN A 68 -1.21 14.10 32.81
N THR A 69 -0.28 13.50 33.54
CA THR A 69 0.24 13.96 34.81
C THR A 69 1.74 14.19 34.72
N LEU A 70 2.27 15.13 35.49
CA LEU A 70 3.71 15.34 35.60
C LEU A 70 4.34 14.36 36.60
N PRO A 71 5.58 13.92 36.36
CA PRO A 71 6.29 13.07 37.31
C PRO A 71 6.63 13.81 38.62
N PRO A 72 6.97 13.08 39.69
CA PRO A 72 7.57 13.66 40.88
C PRO A 72 8.85 14.45 40.57
N LEU A 73 9.19 15.44 41.39
CA LEU A 73 10.35 16.33 41.17
C LEU A 73 11.72 15.61 41.23
N ASN A 74 11.76 14.37 41.70
CA ASN A 74 12.97 13.53 41.74
C ASN A 74 13.08 12.55 40.56
N THR A 75 12.15 12.62 39.62
CA THR A 75 12.09 11.78 38.42
C THR A 75 12.46 12.62 37.21
N VAL A 76 13.24 12.05 36.31
CA VAL A 76 13.63 12.71 35.05
C VAL A 76 12.54 12.47 34.02
N LEU A 77 12.11 13.54 33.35
CA LEU A 77 11.17 13.46 32.24
C LEU A 77 11.96 13.54 30.93
N LEU A 78 12.02 12.45 30.17
CA LEU A 78 12.52 12.45 28.80
C LEU A 78 11.32 12.59 27.87
N LEU A 79 11.28 13.71 27.17
CA LEU A 79 10.20 14.08 26.26
C LEU A 79 10.76 14.25 24.85
N ASP A 80 10.47 13.27 24.01
CA ASP A 80 10.80 13.27 22.60
C ASP A 80 9.51 13.45 21.81
N THR A 81 9.29 14.67 21.32
CA THR A 81 8.00 15.07 20.76
C THR A 81 8.21 16.14 19.69
N PRO A 82 7.54 16.02 18.52
CA PRO A 82 7.59 17.05 17.49
C PRO A 82 7.03 18.38 18.02
N ASP A 83 7.56 19.50 17.57
CA ASP A 83 7.24 20.85 18.08
C ASP A 83 5.74 21.16 18.05
N ASP A 84 5.01 20.67 17.03
CA ASP A 84 3.59 20.93 16.83
C ASP A 84 2.66 20.09 17.73
N SER A 85 3.19 19.13 18.49
CA SER A 85 2.39 18.19 19.29
C SER A 85 2.05 18.71 20.70
N LEU A 86 2.76 19.73 21.20
CA LEU A 86 2.57 20.29 22.54
C LEU A 86 1.71 21.57 22.51
N SER A 87 0.59 21.55 23.23
CA SER A 87 -0.20 22.77 23.44
C SER A 87 0.52 23.76 24.37
N ARG A 88 0.32 25.07 24.16
CA ARG A 88 0.93 26.13 25.01
C ARG A 88 0.71 25.91 26.51
N GLN A 89 -0.52 25.55 26.89
CA GLN A 89 -0.85 25.26 28.29
C GLN A 89 -0.01 24.13 28.88
N LYS A 90 0.27 23.10 28.07
CA LYS A 90 1.07 21.95 28.49
C LYS A 90 2.54 22.30 28.63
N THR A 91 3.05 23.09 27.69
CA THR A 91 4.39 23.70 27.75
C THR A 91 4.56 24.49 29.04
N ASP A 92 3.65 25.41 29.36
CA ASP A 92 3.70 26.22 30.58
C ASP A 92 3.68 25.35 31.85
N THR A 93 2.88 24.29 31.82
CA THR A 93 2.79 23.31 32.93
C THR A 93 4.11 22.56 33.14
N ILE A 94 4.77 22.13 32.06
CA ILE A 94 6.08 21.48 32.11
C ILE A 94 7.14 22.45 32.62
N LEU A 95 7.15 23.68 32.11
CA LEU A 95 8.11 24.71 32.53
C LEU A 95 7.97 25.06 34.01
N ALA A 96 6.74 25.22 34.51
CA ALA A 96 6.47 25.43 35.92
C ALA A 96 6.88 24.23 36.80
N TRP A 97 6.87 23.02 36.27
CA TRP A 97 7.39 21.84 36.95
C TRP A 97 8.92 21.83 37.01
N VAL A 98 9.60 22.19 35.93
CA VAL A 98 11.06 22.35 35.92
C VAL A 98 11.47 23.43 36.92
N GLU A 99 10.80 24.58 36.94
CA GLU A 99 11.11 25.68 37.87
C GLU A 99 11.04 25.27 39.35
N ARG A 100 10.18 24.29 39.68
CA ARG A 100 10.06 23.71 41.03
C ARG A 100 11.15 22.70 41.39
N GLY A 101 12.00 22.27 40.44
CA GLY A 101 13.08 21.31 40.67
C GLY A 101 13.06 20.07 39.78
N GLY A 102 12.13 20.00 38.82
CA GLY A 102 12.07 18.92 37.84
C GLY A 102 13.27 18.94 36.88
N HIS A 103 13.56 17.79 36.27
CA HIS A 103 14.58 17.67 35.22
C HIS A 103 13.92 17.19 33.94
N LEU A 104 13.94 18.05 32.93
CA LEU A 104 13.44 17.75 31.60
C LEU A 104 14.60 17.48 30.65
N ILE A 105 14.52 16.40 29.87
CA ILE A 105 15.38 16.12 28.73
C ILE A 105 14.49 16.17 27.49
N THR A 106 14.80 17.02 26.53
CA THR A 106 13.98 17.17 25.33
C THR A 106 14.80 17.62 24.13
N HIS A 107 14.25 17.47 22.93
CA HIS A 107 14.89 17.95 21.72
C HIS A 107 14.89 19.49 21.68
N SER A 108 15.94 20.08 21.09
CA SER A 108 16.17 21.53 21.11
C SER A 108 15.01 22.35 20.55
N ALA A 109 14.24 21.79 19.61
CA ALA A 109 13.15 22.49 18.96
C ALA A 109 11.80 22.41 19.72
N SER A 110 11.66 21.45 20.65
CA SER A 110 10.38 21.07 21.26
C SER A 110 9.78 22.09 22.22
N LEU A 111 10.54 23.11 22.66
CA LEU A 111 10.07 24.13 23.59
C LEU A 111 10.42 25.54 23.09
N PRO A 112 9.53 26.54 23.26
CA PRO A 112 9.80 27.93 22.90
C PRO A 112 10.71 28.59 23.94
N LEU A 113 11.95 28.10 24.05
CA LEU A 113 12.94 28.57 25.02
C LEU A 113 13.70 29.81 24.51
N GLY A 114 13.47 30.25 23.26
CA GLY A 114 14.27 31.27 22.57
C GLY A 114 15.33 30.63 21.66
N GLU A 115 16.16 31.44 21.01
CA GLU A 115 17.30 30.98 20.19
C GLU A 115 18.42 30.42 21.07
N TYR A 116 18.17 29.29 21.73
CA TYR A 116 19.22 28.50 22.34
C TYR A 116 19.86 27.64 21.26
N VAL A 117 21.10 27.97 20.91
CA VAL A 117 21.91 27.21 19.97
C VAL A 117 22.80 26.25 20.77
N ILE A 118 22.68 24.96 20.50
CA ILE A 118 23.64 23.98 21.03
C ILE A 118 25.00 24.27 20.34
N PRO A 119 26.10 24.49 21.08
CA PRO A 119 27.42 24.72 20.49
C PRO A 119 27.82 23.59 19.54
N GLU A 120 28.49 23.88 18.42
CA GLU A 120 28.86 22.87 17.40
C GLU A 120 29.68 21.68 17.95
N ASN A 121 30.37 21.86 19.07
CA ASN A 121 31.19 20.86 19.74
C ASN A 121 30.49 20.14 20.90
N GLU A 122 29.24 20.48 21.21
CA GLU A 122 28.45 19.82 22.25
C GLU A 122 27.26 19.10 21.64
N GLU A 123 26.98 17.87 22.09
CA GLU A 123 25.81 17.11 21.61
C GLU A 123 24.50 17.56 22.29
N TRP A 124 24.61 18.38 23.35
CA TRP A 124 23.49 18.76 24.20
C TRP A 124 23.82 19.99 25.05
N LEU A 125 22.82 20.78 25.39
CA LEU A 125 22.94 22.00 26.21
C LEU A 125 22.10 21.87 27.48
N ALA A 126 22.72 22.12 28.64
CA ALA A 126 22.03 22.14 29.92
C ALA A 126 21.71 23.57 30.35
N ILE A 127 20.43 23.87 30.54
CA ILE A 127 19.92 25.17 30.97
C ILE A 127 19.31 25.01 32.35
N GLN A 128 19.80 25.79 33.32
CA GLN A 128 19.18 25.86 34.63
C GLN A 128 17.94 26.75 34.58
N ARG A 129 16.80 26.26 35.05
CA ARG A 129 15.56 27.03 35.12
C ARG A 129 14.92 26.88 36.49
N GLY A 130 14.92 27.96 37.27
CA GLY A 130 14.52 27.93 38.67
C GLY A 130 15.38 26.95 39.48
N LYS A 131 14.74 25.99 40.16
CA LYS A 131 15.42 24.92 40.93
C LYS A 131 15.77 23.68 40.11
N GLY A 132 15.33 23.61 38.85
CA GLY A 132 15.48 22.45 37.98
C GLY A 132 16.36 22.70 36.77
N PHE A 133 16.38 21.71 35.87
CA PHE A 133 17.22 21.73 34.68
C PHE A 133 16.43 21.32 33.44
N ILE A 134 16.74 21.97 32.33
CA ILE A 134 16.32 21.57 30.99
C ILE A 134 17.58 21.15 30.24
N THR A 135 17.63 19.90 29.81
CA THR A 135 18.68 19.37 28.95
C THR A 135 18.14 19.30 27.54
N LEU A 136 18.63 20.20 26.68
CA LEU A 136 18.34 20.20 25.25
C LEU A 136 19.30 19.27 24.54
N VAL A 137 18.77 18.42 23.70
CA VAL A 137 19.52 17.41 22.96
C VAL A 137 19.32 17.64 21.46
N ALA A 138 20.39 17.50 20.67
CA ALA A 138 20.33 17.69 19.23
C ALA A 138 19.50 16.61 18.51
N ASP A 139 19.61 15.35 18.96
CA ASP A 139 18.85 14.24 18.39
C ASP A 139 18.64 13.13 19.43
N LEU A 140 17.38 12.78 19.70
CA LEU A 140 17.01 11.68 20.59
C LEU A 140 16.80 10.35 19.84
N ALA A 141 16.81 10.33 18.51
CA ALA A 141 16.68 9.09 17.73
C ALA A 141 17.80 8.07 18.03
N ARG A 142 18.96 8.55 18.53
CA ARG A 142 20.10 7.73 18.95
C ARG A 142 19.81 6.77 20.11
N ILE A 143 18.76 7.03 20.89
CA ILE A 143 18.33 6.18 22.01
C ILE A 143 17.17 5.26 21.64
N GLU A 144 16.64 5.37 20.42
CA GLU A 144 15.58 4.52 19.93
C GLU A 144 16.08 3.15 19.45
N ASN A 145 15.14 2.18 19.40
CA ASN A 145 15.42 0.83 18.96
C ASN A 145 16.04 0.72 17.56
N PRO A 146 15.62 1.50 16.53
CA PRO A 146 16.20 1.39 15.19
C PRO A 146 17.68 1.79 15.13
N ALA A 147 18.17 2.58 16.07
CA ALA A 147 19.58 2.95 16.12
C ALA A 147 20.47 1.78 16.60
N ILE A 148 19.90 0.77 17.26
CA ILE A 148 20.64 -0.30 17.92
C ILE A 148 21.23 -1.27 16.90
N GLY A 149 22.54 -1.52 17.01
CA GLY A 149 23.31 -2.32 16.06
C GLY A 149 24.08 -1.48 15.05
N ASP A 150 23.80 -0.18 14.97
CA ASP A 150 24.62 0.79 14.24
C ASP A 150 25.57 1.48 15.24
N GLU A 151 26.84 1.09 15.22
CA GLU A 151 27.89 1.63 16.09
C GLU A 151 28.08 3.15 15.94
N THR A 152 27.65 3.73 14.82
CA THR A 152 27.75 5.17 14.59
C THR A 152 26.58 5.95 15.21
N ARG A 153 25.41 5.31 15.36
CA ARG A 153 24.15 5.97 15.77
C ARG A 153 23.76 5.68 17.21
N ALA A 154 23.72 4.42 17.63
CA ALA A 154 23.28 4.04 18.97
C ALA A 154 24.33 4.33 20.04
N ASN A 155 23.91 5.00 21.11
CA ASN A 155 24.79 5.26 22.25
C ASN A 155 24.08 5.08 23.59
N ALA A 156 24.22 3.88 24.19
CA ALA A 156 23.81 3.65 25.58
C ALA A 156 24.58 4.56 26.56
N LYS A 157 25.85 4.85 26.26
CA LYS A 157 26.67 5.81 27.00
C LYS A 157 26.07 7.22 26.99
N PHE A 158 25.51 7.64 25.85
CA PHE A 158 24.88 8.94 25.71
C PHE A 158 23.64 9.04 26.60
N LEU A 159 22.74 8.05 26.55
CA LEU A 159 21.58 7.98 27.45
C LEU A 159 22.00 8.01 28.92
N TRP A 160 23.05 7.26 29.28
CA TRP A 160 23.59 7.25 30.63
C TRP A 160 24.07 8.64 31.09
N GLN A 161 24.82 9.35 30.24
CA GLN A 161 25.34 10.68 30.54
C GLN A 161 24.22 11.72 30.69
N LEU A 162 23.20 11.67 29.83
CA LEU A 162 22.05 12.56 29.89
C LEU A 162 21.30 12.46 31.23
N VAL A 163 21.09 11.24 31.71
CA VAL A 163 20.36 10.98 32.95
C VAL A 163 21.17 11.35 34.20
N HIS A 164 22.50 11.28 34.15
CA HIS A 164 23.37 11.44 35.33
C HIS A 164 24.02 12.80 35.51
N LYS A 165 24.01 13.70 34.51
CA LYS A 165 24.77 14.97 34.62
C LYS A 165 24.33 15.85 35.79
N HIS A 166 23.03 15.96 36.03
CA HIS A 166 22.50 16.86 37.05
C HIS A 166 22.12 16.17 38.35
N ARG A 167 22.09 14.83 38.37
CA ARG A 167 21.78 14.02 39.56
C ARG A 167 22.57 12.73 39.54
N ALA A 168 23.13 12.36 40.70
CA ALA A 168 23.91 11.13 40.85
C ALA A 168 23.09 9.85 40.60
N VAL A 169 21.83 9.79 41.05
CA VAL A 169 20.87 8.72 40.71
C VAL A 169 19.45 9.31 40.76
N PRO A 170 18.71 9.36 39.64
CA PRO A 170 17.31 9.78 39.69
C PRO A 170 16.43 8.69 40.33
N ALA A 171 15.32 9.09 40.96
CA ALA A 171 14.37 8.13 41.54
C ALA A 171 13.64 7.31 40.46
N GLY A 172 13.58 7.84 39.24
CA GLY A 172 13.10 7.15 38.06
C GLY A 172 13.22 8.02 36.82
N VAL A 173 12.88 7.43 35.68
CA VAL A 173 12.84 8.09 34.36
C VAL A 173 11.50 7.80 33.71
N TRP A 174 10.78 8.85 33.32
CA TRP A 174 9.59 8.73 32.47
C TRP A 174 9.99 9.01 31.03
N LEU A 175 9.78 8.01 30.18
CA LEU A 175 10.08 8.06 28.75
C LEU A 175 8.78 8.34 28.00
N ILE A 176 8.72 9.46 27.31
CA ILE A 176 7.59 9.86 26.46
C ILE A 176 8.11 10.11 25.07
N HIS A 177 7.59 9.37 24.10
CA HIS A 177 7.93 9.50 22.69
C HIS A 177 6.62 9.58 21.89
N GLN A 178 6.43 10.70 21.19
CA GLN A 178 5.20 10.97 20.42
C GLN A 178 5.40 10.71 18.93
N ASP A 179 5.60 9.46 18.54
CA ASP A 179 5.42 8.99 17.14
C ASP A 179 4.34 7.92 17.05
N ALA A 180 3.15 8.24 17.54
CA ALA A 180 1.99 7.39 17.35
C ALA A 180 0.88 8.16 16.63
N MET A 181 1.16 8.61 15.40
CA MET A 181 0.06 8.67 14.44
C MET A 181 -0.36 7.20 14.24
N PRO A 182 -1.57 6.79 14.68
CA PRO A 182 -1.99 5.42 14.46
C PRO A 182 -1.90 5.11 12.96
N PRO A 183 -1.45 3.90 12.57
CA PRO A 183 -1.28 3.57 11.17
C PRO A 183 -2.56 3.85 10.40
N LEU A 184 -2.45 4.30 9.15
CA LEU A 184 -3.59 4.74 8.34
C LEU A 184 -4.76 3.75 8.36
N TRP A 185 -4.48 2.44 8.34
CA TRP A 185 -5.50 1.39 8.49
C TRP A 185 -6.34 1.51 9.76
N GLN A 186 -5.72 1.78 10.92
CA GLN A 186 -6.45 2.00 12.18
C GLN A 186 -7.28 3.29 12.13
N LEU A 187 -6.74 4.36 11.54
CA LEU A 187 -7.49 5.62 11.34
C LEU A 187 -8.69 5.43 10.41
N ILE A 188 -8.51 4.68 9.32
CA ILE A 188 -9.54 4.34 8.33
C ILE A 188 -10.64 3.51 9.00
N TRP A 189 -10.31 2.47 9.77
CA TRP A 189 -11.34 1.69 10.48
C TRP A 189 -12.06 2.50 11.55
N LYS A 190 -11.35 3.40 12.25
CA LYS A 190 -11.96 4.21 13.30
C LYS A 190 -12.92 5.27 12.75
N HIS A 191 -12.54 5.97 11.68
CA HIS A 191 -13.30 7.14 11.19
C HIS A 191 -14.03 6.89 9.86
N ALA A 192 -13.55 5.97 9.03
CA ALA A 192 -14.02 5.75 7.65
C ALA A 192 -14.50 4.31 7.41
N TRP A 193 -14.95 3.59 8.44
CA TRP A 193 -15.47 2.22 8.31
C TRP A 193 -16.61 2.11 7.28
N ALA A 194 -17.50 3.12 7.25
CA ALA A 194 -18.61 3.18 6.29
C ALA A 194 -18.11 3.27 4.85
N LEU A 195 -17.02 4.00 4.60
CA LEU A 195 -16.38 4.10 3.29
C LEU A 195 -15.77 2.76 2.88
N VAL A 196 -15.10 2.06 3.81
CA VAL A 196 -14.55 0.71 3.56
C VAL A 196 -15.65 -0.27 3.18
N LEU A 197 -16.75 -0.31 3.95
CA LEU A 197 -17.90 -1.17 3.64
C LEU A 197 -18.56 -0.80 2.31
N THR A 198 -18.71 0.49 2.04
CA THR A 198 -19.29 0.97 0.79
C THR A 198 -18.43 0.56 -0.39
N LEU A 199 -17.11 0.73 -0.32
CA LEU A 199 -16.19 0.27 -1.37
C LEU A 199 -16.19 -1.25 -1.50
N ALA A 200 -16.21 -1.99 -0.39
CA ALA A 200 -16.25 -3.45 -0.38
C ALA A 200 -17.56 -4.01 -0.98
N LEU A 201 -18.67 -3.27 -0.92
CA LEU A 201 -19.93 -3.62 -1.56
C LEU A 201 -20.00 -3.13 -3.02
N LEU A 202 -19.49 -1.93 -3.27
CA LEU A 202 -19.58 -1.27 -4.57
C LEU A 202 -18.62 -1.90 -5.57
N LEU A 203 -17.42 -2.33 -5.17
CA LEU A 203 -16.48 -3.06 -6.04
C LEU A 203 -17.07 -4.34 -6.65
N PRO A 204 -17.64 -5.29 -5.91
CA PRO A 204 -18.24 -6.48 -6.50
C PRO A 204 -19.49 -6.14 -7.31
N LEU A 205 -20.29 -5.15 -6.90
CA LEU A 205 -21.46 -4.70 -7.68
C LEU A 205 -21.05 -4.07 -9.01
N THR A 206 -20.01 -3.23 -9.04
CA THR A 206 -19.51 -2.64 -10.29
C THR A 206 -18.83 -3.68 -11.16
N LEU A 207 -18.08 -4.62 -10.57
CA LEU A 207 -17.52 -5.76 -11.30
C LEU A 207 -18.62 -6.66 -11.88
N LEU A 208 -19.74 -6.86 -11.17
CA LEU A 208 -20.91 -7.58 -11.69
C LEU A 208 -21.65 -6.79 -12.78
N ALA A 209 -21.74 -5.46 -12.64
CA ALA A 209 -22.39 -4.60 -13.62
C ALA A 209 -21.56 -4.44 -14.90
N LEU A 210 -20.23 -4.41 -14.77
CA LEU A 210 -19.27 -4.34 -15.88
C LEU A 210 -18.88 -5.72 -16.39
N SER A 211 -19.28 -6.79 -15.69
CA SER A 211 -19.07 -8.16 -16.13
C SER A 211 -19.74 -8.32 -17.49
N PRO A 212 -19.00 -8.72 -18.55
CA PRO A 212 -19.62 -9.07 -19.81
C PRO A 212 -20.62 -10.19 -19.51
N ARG A 213 -21.91 -9.89 -19.60
CA ARG A 213 -22.96 -10.89 -19.46
C ARG A 213 -22.68 -11.96 -20.52
N PHE A 214 -22.20 -13.12 -20.09
CA PHE A 214 -22.17 -14.34 -20.89
C PHE A 214 -23.60 -14.82 -21.08
N GLY A 215 -24.41 -14.03 -21.80
CA GLY A 215 -25.68 -14.48 -22.31
C GLY A 215 -25.45 -15.64 -23.27
N PRO A 216 -26.44 -16.54 -23.45
CA PRO A 216 -26.36 -17.53 -24.50
C PRO A 216 -26.04 -16.79 -25.80
N LEU A 217 -25.00 -17.25 -26.50
CA LEU A 217 -24.62 -16.72 -27.81
C LEU A 217 -25.87 -16.81 -28.68
N ILE A 218 -26.59 -15.68 -28.82
CA ILE A 218 -27.65 -15.59 -29.80
C ILE A 218 -26.90 -15.79 -31.11
N PRO A 219 -27.13 -16.90 -31.84
CA PRO A 219 -26.49 -17.05 -33.13
C PRO A 219 -26.88 -15.80 -33.91
N GLN A 220 -25.88 -15.01 -34.32
CA GLN A 220 -26.12 -13.88 -35.19
C GLN A 220 -26.98 -14.43 -36.33
N SER A 221 -28.17 -13.84 -36.54
CA SER A 221 -29.02 -14.18 -37.66
C SER A 221 -28.11 -14.25 -38.88
N ALA A 222 -28.02 -15.43 -39.51
CA ALA A 222 -27.13 -15.61 -40.66
C ALA A 222 -27.35 -14.41 -41.58
N PRO A 223 -26.28 -13.69 -42.02
CA PRO A 223 -26.41 -12.44 -42.73
C PRO A 223 -27.48 -12.64 -43.78
N GLU A 224 -28.58 -11.91 -43.64
CA GLU A 224 -29.73 -11.99 -44.53
C GLU A 224 -29.14 -11.68 -45.90
N ARG A 225 -28.88 -12.74 -46.68
CA ARG A 225 -28.30 -12.59 -48.01
C ARG A 225 -29.24 -11.63 -48.68
N ARG A 226 -28.74 -10.46 -49.10
CA ARG A 226 -29.49 -9.45 -49.83
C ARG A 226 -30.14 -10.15 -51.02
N ARG A 227 -31.33 -10.70 -50.84
CA ARG A 227 -32.10 -11.40 -51.86
C ARG A 227 -32.81 -10.30 -52.64
N ILE A 228 -32.02 -9.46 -53.30
CA ILE A 228 -32.47 -8.49 -54.29
C ILE A 228 -33.38 -9.20 -55.29
N LEU A 229 -33.10 -10.46 -55.62
CA LEU A 229 -33.95 -11.30 -56.45
C LEU A 229 -35.35 -11.55 -55.87
N GLU A 230 -35.51 -11.73 -54.55
CA GLU A 230 -36.85 -11.87 -53.94
C GLU A 230 -37.60 -10.54 -53.95
N HIS A 231 -36.92 -9.42 -53.72
CA HIS A 231 -37.56 -8.11 -53.83
C HIS A 231 -37.95 -7.76 -55.27
N ILE A 232 -37.11 -8.09 -56.26
CA ILE A 232 -37.45 -7.95 -57.67
C ILE A 232 -38.65 -8.84 -58.03
N HIS A 233 -38.63 -10.10 -57.60
CA HIS A 233 -39.71 -11.05 -57.87
C HIS A 233 -41.03 -10.60 -57.23
N ALA A 234 -41.01 -10.18 -55.97
CA ALA A 234 -42.18 -9.68 -55.25
C ALA A 234 -42.73 -8.39 -55.89
N SER A 235 -41.84 -7.47 -56.30
CA SER A 235 -42.23 -6.23 -56.98
C SER A 235 -42.85 -6.50 -58.35
N GLY A 236 -42.29 -7.43 -59.12
CA GLY A 236 -42.83 -7.86 -60.41
C GLY A 236 -44.21 -8.53 -60.28
N LEU A 237 -44.36 -9.46 -59.34
CA LEU A 237 -45.66 -10.10 -59.06
C LEU A 237 -46.71 -9.09 -58.61
N PHE A 238 -46.34 -8.13 -57.76
CA PHE A 238 -47.24 -7.09 -57.28
C PHE A 238 -47.75 -6.21 -58.44
N MET A 239 -46.85 -5.74 -59.32
CA MET A 239 -47.23 -4.96 -60.50
C MET A 239 -48.15 -5.75 -61.43
N TRP A 240 -47.85 -7.04 -61.67
CA TRP A 240 -48.69 -7.90 -62.50
C TRP A 240 -50.08 -8.13 -61.91
N GLN A 241 -50.17 -8.40 -60.60
CA GLN A 241 -51.47 -8.55 -59.93
C GLN A 241 -52.27 -7.24 -59.92
N ARG A 242 -51.61 -6.09 -59.70
CA ARG A 242 -52.24 -4.76 -59.71
C ARG A 242 -52.83 -4.44 -61.08
N GLN A 243 -52.09 -4.68 -62.15
CA GLN A 243 -52.58 -4.53 -63.52
C GLN A 243 -53.81 -5.39 -63.78
N ARG A 244 -53.75 -6.67 -63.40
CA ARG A 244 -54.82 -7.63 -63.65
C ARG A 244 -56.12 -7.28 -62.91
N LYS A 245 -56.04 -6.71 -61.71
CA LYS A 245 -57.23 -6.40 -60.89
C LYS A 245 -57.78 -5.00 -61.13
N HIS A 246 -56.94 -4.00 -61.38
CA HIS A 246 -57.35 -2.59 -61.34
C HIS A 246 -57.07 -1.79 -62.62
N GLY A 247 -56.40 -2.36 -63.63
CA GLY A 247 -56.08 -1.66 -64.87
C GLY A 247 -55.15 -0.46 -64.62
N ASP A 248 -53.88 -0.75 -64.37
CA ASP A 248 -52.87 0.22 -63.97
C ASP A 248 -52.15 0.84 -65.16
N THR A 249 -52.20 2.17 -65.26
CA THR A 249 -51.55 2.90 -66.36
C THR A 249 -50.02 2.84 -66.29
N GLN A 250 -49.45 2.59 -65.09
CA GLN A 250 -48.00 2.55 -64.87
C GLN A 250 -47.37 1.20 -65.23
N TYR A 251 -48.17 0.16 -65.50
CA TYR A 251 -47.66 -1.18 -65.79
C TYR A 251 -46.83 -1.22 -67.08
N HIS A 252 -47.27 -0.48 -68.11
CA HIS A 252 -46.57 -0.44 -69.39
C HIS A 252 -45.19 0.24 -69.28
N ASP A 253 -45.10 1.33 -68.51
CA ASP A 253 -43.83 2.03 -68.25
C ASP A 253 -42.87 1.14 -67.43
N PHE A 254 -43.40 0.40 -66.45
CA PHE A 254 -42.63 -0.56 -65.67
C PHE A 254 -42.03 -1.68 -66.54
N ILE A 255 -42.81 -2.26 -67.45
CA ILE A 255 -42.32 -3.30 -68.38
C ILE A 255 -41.28 -2.73 -69.35
N ALA A 256 -41.49 -1.53 -69.90
CA ALA A 256 -40.52 -0.88 -70.78
C ALA A 256 -39.17 -0.63 -70.07
N ALA A 257 -39.21 -0.19 -68.80
CA ALA A 257 -37.99 -0.02 -68.00
C ALA A 257 -37.29 -1.35 -67.70
N ALA A 258 -38.05 -2.41 -67.40
CA ALA A 258 -37.50 -3.75 -67.17
C ALA A 258 -36.82 -4.33 -68.43
N GLU A 259 -37.42 -4.12 -69.61
CA GLU A 259 -36.83 -4.54 -70.89
C GLU A 259 -35.52 -3.80 -71.20
N GLN A 260 -35.47 -2.48 -70.96
CA GLN A 260 -34.24 -1.70 -71.11
C GLN A 260 -33.11 -2.18 -70.19
N LEU A 261 -33.42 -2.49 -68.92
CA LEU A 261 -32.43 -3.03 -67.98
C LEU A 261 -31.95 -4.43 -68.38
N THR A 262 -32.81 -5.25 -68.96
CA THR A 262 -32.45 -6.60 -69.45
C THR A 262 -31.51 -6.51 -70.66
N GLN A 263 -31.70 -5.51 -71.52
CA GLN A 263 -30.80 -5.27 -72.65
C GLN A 263 -29.43 -4.75 -72.19
N SER A 264 -29.39 -3.84 -71.21
CA SER A 264 -28.12 -3.28 -70.71
C SER A 264 -27.25 -4.31 -69.97
N THR A 265 -27.86 -5.27 -69.25
CA THR A 265 -27.13 -6.39 -68.62
C THR A 265 -26.67 -7.45 -69.61
N ARG A 266 -27.22 -7.48 -70.84
CA ARG A 266 -26.80 -8.40 -71.90
C ARG A 266 -25.54 -7.92 -72.64
N THR A 267 -25.09 -6.69 -72.39
CA THR A 267 -23.87 -6.12 -72.98
C THR A 267 -22.63 -6.53 -72.18
N GLN A 268 -21.91 -7.51 -72.74
CA GLN A 268 -20.46 -7.73 -72.67
C GLN A 268 -19.82 -7.94 -71.27
N HIS A 269 -19.91 -9.17 -70.76
CA HIS A 269 -18.75 -9.72 -70.04
C HIS A 269 -17.71 -10.09 -71.11
N ASP A 270 -16.74 -9.21 -71.29
CA ASP A 270 -15.57 -9.44 -72.14
C ASP A 270 -14.71 -10.54 -71.51
N ASN A 271 -14.80 -11.76 -72.04
CA ASN A 271 -14.01 -12.93 -71.63
C ASN A 271 -12.64 -12.98 -72.34
N THR A 272 -12.04 -11.85 -72.70
CA THR A 272 -10.74 -11.83 -73.40
C THR A 272 -9.53 -12.07 -72.48
N TYR A 273 -9.72 -12.47 -71.21
CA TYR A 273 -8.66 -13.05 -70.39
C TYR A 273 -9.14 -14.29 -69.62
N PRO A 274 -8.78 -15.51 -70.08
CA PRO A 274 -8.73 -16.68 -69.22
C PRO A 274 -7.36 -16.73 -68.54
N ASP A 275 -7.36 -16.66 -67.22
CA ASP A 275 -6.28 -17.08 -66.32
C ASP A 275 -4.93 -16.33 -66.41
N ALA A 276 -4.80 -15.28 -65.59
CA ALA A 276 -3.60 -14.92 -64.82
C ALA A 276 -4.00 -14.24 -63.51
#